data_AF-A0AAW9VAD3-F1
#
_entry.id   AF-A0AAW9VAD3-F1
#
_cell.length_a   1.000
_cell.length_b   1.000
_cell.length_c   1.000
_cell.angle_alpha   90.00
_cell.angle_beta   90.00
_cell.angle_gamma   90.00
#
_symmetry.space_group_name_H-M   'P 1'
#
loop_
_entity.id
_entity.type
_entity.pdbx_description
1 polymer ?
#
loop_
_entity_poly.entity_id
_entity_poly.type
_entity_poly.pdbx_seq_one_letter_code
_entity_poly.pdbx_strand_id
1 'polypeptide(L)'
;MLKRFQYILFYSALSFMSITTSVYASPSIGIGSMYDVFTPDTQSLTKRVYNTGTSTAFVRVEILEIDANPKMNQRESAQKEIKAGSLTQERLIVSPLRLIIPPSGFQSVRILWPGEREKERYFRVRFTPVLPEENDGFGMNKDEINQYKKNALEAGVNVLTGYGSVVVMQPKNPLFNTVINDTSKQISIANKGNATIVLDNIRYCENAKSHCENKSREIILPGRTFILPKKQNNKINLTLMEGDTSKALDY
;
A
#
# COMPACT_ATOMS: atom_id res chain seq x y z
N MET A 1 -47.73 -17.55 -44.91
CA MET A 1 -46.38 -17.99 -44.47
C MET A 1 -45.45 -16.85 -44.04
N LEU A 2 -45.56 -15.63 -44.61
CA LEU A 2 -44.66 -14.51 -44.32
C LEU A 2 -44.69 -13.97 -42.87
N LYS A 3 -45.86 -13.94 -42.21
CA LYS A 3 -45.98 -13.48 -40.81
C LYS A 3 -45.27 -14.38 -39.79
N ARG A 4 -45.22 -15.71 -40.01
CA ARG A 4 -44.53 -16.65 -39.09
C ARG A 4 -43.02 -16.47 -39.10
N PHE A 5 -42.45 -16.03 -40.23
CA PHE A 5 -41.01 -15.83 -40.37
C PHE A 5 -40.51 -14.58 -39.61
N GLN A 6 -41.31 -13.52 -39.58
CA GLN A 6 -41.01 -12.30 -38.80
C GLN A 6 -41.05 -12.53 -37.29
N TYR A 7 -41.97 -13.37 -36.77
CA TYR A 7 -41.98 -13.71 -35.35
C TYR A 7 -40.76 -14.54 -34.95
N ILE A 8 -40.34 -15.49 -35.78
CA ILE A 8 -39.16 -16.34 -35.50
C ILE A 8 -37.86 -15.50 -35.48
N LEU A 9 -37.74 -14.51 -36.37
CA LEU A 9 -36.63 -13.54 -36.37
C LEU A 9 -36.64 -12.59 -35.17
N PHE A 10 -37.82 -12.22 -34.65
CA PHE A 10 -37.94 -11.41 -33.44
C PHE A 10 -37.57 -12.20 -32.18
N TYR A 11 -37.95 -13.47 -32.09
CA TYR A 11 -37.58 -14.36 -30.97
C TYR A 11 -36.09 -14.74 -30.99
N SER A 12 -35.47 -14.89 -32.17
CA SER A 12 -34.03 -15.15 -32.26
C SER A 12 -33.18 -13.94 -31.90
N ALA A 13 -33.62 -12.72 -32.24
CA ALA A 13 -32.97 -11.48 -31.83
C ALA A 13 -33.08 -11.21 -30.32
N LEU A 14 -34.21 -11.57 -29.70
CA LEU A 14 -34.40 -11.42 -28.24
C LEU A 14 -33.62 -12.47 -27.43
N SER A 15 -33.30 -13.63 -28.01
CA SER A 15 -32.53 -14.69 -27.36
C SER A 15 -31.01 -14.43 -27.33
N PHE A 16 -30.50 -13.50 -28.15
CA PHE A 16 -29.05 -13.23 -28.25
C PHE A 16 -28.56 -12.17 -27.24
N MET A 17 -29.46 -11.60 -26.44
CA MET A 17 -29.15 -10.50 -25.51
C MET A 17 -28.92 -10.95 -24.06
N SER A 18 -28.90 -12.26 -23.81
CA SER A 18 -28.72 -12.86 -22.47
C SER A 18 -27.35 -13.51 -22.28
N ILE A 19 -26.28 -12.93 -22.84
CA ILE A 19 -24.92 -13.29 -22.42
C ILE A 19 -24.70 -12.62 -21.06
N THR A 20 -25.20 -13.25 -20.00
CA THR A 20 -24.88 -12.86 -18.63
C THR A 20 -23.40 -13.15 -18.42
N THR A 21 -22.57 -12.13 -18.44
CA THR A 21 -21.19 -12.23 -17.97
C THR A 21 -21.24 -12.74 -16.54
N SER A 22 -20.68 -13.93 -16.28
CA SER A 22 -20.52 -14.43 -14.92
C SER A 22 -19.76 -13.39 -14.10
N VAL A 23 -20.45 -12.74 -13.17
CA VAL A 23 -19.80 -11.84 -12.20
C VAL A 23 -19.16 -12.75 -11.17
N TYR A 24 -17.84 -12.93 -11.28
CA TYR A 24 -17.08 -13.78 -10.37
C TYR A 24 -17.06 -13.17 -8.97
N ALA A 25 -17.41 -14.00 -7.97
CA ALA A 25 -17.40 -13.60 -6.57
C ALA A 25 -16.00 -13.74 -5.99
N SER A 26 -15.29 -12.63 -5.74
CA SER A 26 -13.94 -12.66 -5.16
C SER A 26 -13.76 -11.49 -4.19
N PRO A 27 -13.07 -11.70 -3.05
CA PRO A 27 -12.71 -10.59 -2.20
C PRO A 27 -11.63 -9.75 -2.88
N SER A 28 -11.75 -8.44 -2.77
CA SER A 28 -10.77 -7.49 -3.29
C SER A 28 -10.60 -6.43 -2.24
N ILE A 29 -9.39 -6.28 -1.70
CA ILE A 29 -9.15 -5.36 -0.60
C ILE A 29 -8.46 -4.08 -1.07
N GLY A 30 -8.68 -2.98 -0.36
CA GLY A 30 -7.95 -1.72 -0.55
C GLY A 30 -7.52 -1.16 0.79
N ILE A 31 -6.31 -0.61 0.89
CA ILE A 31 -5.74 -0.15 2.18
C ILE A 31 -5.53 1.37 2.25
N GLY A 32 -5.97 2.12 1.24
CA GLY A 32 -5.69 3.55 1.11
C GLY A 32 -4.20 3.80 0.85
N SER A 33 -3.58 4.66 1.65
CA SER A 33 -2.15 4.99 1.50
C SER A 33 -1.26 3.74 1.62
N MET A 34 -0.21 3.66 0.80
CA MET A 34 0.85 2.63 0.92
C MET A 34 2.00 3.09 1.82
N TYR A 35 1.94 4.33 2.31
CA TYR A 35 2.99 4.99 3.07
C TYR A 35 2.35 5.80 4.20
N ASP A 36 2.56 5.36 5.43
CA ASP A 36 2.03 5.98 6.63
C ASP A 36 3.20 6.52 7.48
N VAL A 37 3.10 7.74 8.00
CA VAL A 37 4.19 8.39 8.76
C VAL A 37 3.72 8.63 10.18
N PHE A 38 4.52 8.18 11.15
CA PHE A 38 4.43 8.58 12.54
C PHE A 38 5.36 9.77 12.76
N THR A 39 4.79 10.96 12.72
CA THR A 39 5.43 12.21 13.16
C THR A 39 5.66 12.19 14.68
N PRO A 40 6.53 13.06 15.24
CA PRO A 40 6.83 13.09 16.67
C PRO A 40 5.61 13.19 17.60
N ASP A 41 4.56 13.88 17.16
CA ASP A 41 3.28 14.07 17.87
C ASP A 41 2.29 12.91 17.68
N THR A 42 2.48 12.08 16.65
CA THR A 42 1.60 10.94 16.37
C THR A 42 1.99 9.74 17.22
N GLN A 43 1.16 9.36 18.20
CA GLN A 43 1.36 8.13 19.00
C GLN A 43 0.67 6.90 18.41
N SER A 44 -0.45 7.10 17.69
CA SER A 44 -1.19 6.03 17.04
C SER A 44 -1.82 6.49 15.74
N LEU A 45 -1.90 5.59 14.77
CA LEU A 45 -2.62 5.76 13.51
C LEU A 45 -3.77 4.76 13.41
N THR A 46 -4.80 5.13 12.66
CA THR A 46 -5.90 4.21 12.30
C THR A 46 -5.94 4.07 10.78
N LYS A 47 -5.82 2.84 10.31
CA LYS A 47 -5.87 2.50 8.89
C LYS A 47 -7.14 1.75 8.57
N ARG A 48 -7.87 2.17 7.53
CA ARG A 48 -9.06 1.47 7.04
C ARG A 48 -8.66 0.50 5.94
N VAL A 49 -9.12 -0.74 6.06
CA VAL A 49 -9.03 -1.79 5.05
C VAL A 49 -10.43 -2.00 4.50
N TYR A 50 -10.61 -1.68 3.22
CA TYR A 50 -11.87 -1.79 2.50
C TYR A 50 -11.95 -3.12 1.79
N ASN A 51 -13.16 -3.65 1.61
CA ASN A 51 -13.43 -4.74 0.70
C ASN A 51 -14.29 -4.22 -0.46
N THR A 52 -13.66 -4.03 -1.61
CA THR A 52 -14.30 -3.64 -2.87
C THR A 52 -14.76 -4.86 -3.68
N GLY A 53 -14.51 -6.07 -3.16
CA GLY A 53 -14.97 -7.32 -3.75
C GLY A 53 -16.44 -7.61 -3.46
N THR A 54 -16.90 -8.72 -4.04
CA THR A 54 -18.29 -9.18 -4.00
C THR A 54 -18.52 -10.30 -2.98
N SER A 55 -17.46 -10.84 -2.37
CA SER A 55 -17.51 -11.79 -1.26
C SER A 55 -16.75 -11.29 -0.03
N THR A 56 -17.05 -11.85 1.14
CA THR A 56 -16.39 -11.47 2.41
C THR A 56 -14.89 -11.72 2.33
N ALA A 57 -14.08 -10.73 2.72
CA ALA A 57 -12.64 -10.85 2.79
C ALA A 57 -12.17 -11.25 4.20
N PHE A 58 -11.42 -12.35 4.29
CA PHE A 58 -10.69 -12.75 5.48
C PHE A 58 -9.24 -12.31 5.32
N VAL A 59 -8.76 -11.38 6.16
CA VAL A 59 -7.45 -10.75 5.98
C VAL A 59 -6.58 -11.00 7.20
N ARG A 60 -5.36 -11.53 6.98
CA ARG A 60 -4.30 -11.60 7.99
C ARG A 60 -3.44 -10.35 7.93
N VAL A 61 -3.07 -9.83 9.10
CA VAL A 61 -2.17 -8.68 9.22
C VAL A 61 -0.85 -9.14 9.81
N GLU A 62 0.25 -8.86 9.10
CA GLU A 62 1.61 -9.19 9.52
C GLU A 62 2.47 -7.93 9.63
N ILE A 63 3.44 -7.93 10.55
CA ILE A 63 4.35 -6.81 10.74
C ILE A 63 5.80 -7.29 10.64
N LEU A 64 6.56 -6.65 9.77
CA LEU A 64 8.00 -6.84 9.65
C LEU A 64 8.73 -5.51 9.87
N GLU A 65 9.93 -5.57 10.42
CA GLU A 65 10.84 -4.43 10.44
C GLU A 65 11.66 -4.41 9.15
N ILE A 66 11.85 -3.23 8.55
CA ILE A 66 12.63 -3.03 7.34
C ILE A 66 14.00 -2.48 7.73
N ASP A 67 15.07 -3.13 7.27
CA ASP A 67 16.44 -2.63 7.43
C ASP A 67 16.70 -1.50 6.41
N ALA A 68 17.05 -0.32 6.92
CA ALA A 68 17.39 0.86 6.13
C ALA A 68 18.75 0.74 5.39
N ASN A 69 19.60 -0.18 5.84
CA ASN A 69 20.91 -0.49 5.27
C ASN A 69 21.04 -1.98 4.97
N PRO A 70 20.20 -2.52 4.06
CA PRO A 70 20.11 -3.95 3.88
C PRO A 70 21.43 -4.49 3.32
N LYS A 71 21.96 -5.54 3.95
CA LYS A 71 22.93 -6.42 3.28
C LYS A 71 22.22 -7.14 2.13
N MET A 72 22.93 -7.46 1.05
CA MET A 72 22.39 -8.11 -0.15
C MET A 72 21.51 -9.33 0.20
N ASN A 73 20.19 -9.15 0.39
CA ASN A 73 19.13 -10.16 0.59
C ASN A 73 18.41 -10.22 1.96
N GLN A 74 18.70 -9.33 2.93
CA GLN A 74 17.89 -9.24 4.16
C GLN A 74 17.34 -7.83 4.36
N ARG A 75 16.27 -7.51 3.63
CA ARG A 75 15.59 -6.21 3.74
C ARG A 75 14.53 -6.17 4.84
N GLU A 76 13.94 -7.31 5.18
CA GLU A 76 12.81 -7.39 6.11
C GLU A 76 13.00 -8.55 7.08
N SER A 77 12.72 -8.32 8.36
CA SER A 77 12.84 -9.32 9.42
C SER A 77 11.69 -9.23 10.42
N ALA A 78 11.49 -10.31 11.17
CA ALA A 78 10.57 -10.27 12.29
C ALA A 78 11.03 -9.21 13.31
N GLN A 79 10.07 -8.52 13.92
CA GLN A 79 10.36 -7.60 15.00
C GLN A 79 11.03 -8.36 16.16
N LYS A 80 11.90 -7.68 16.91
CA LYS A 80 12.55 -8.28 18.09
C LYS A 80 11.49 -8.83 19.06
N GLU A 81 11.65 -10.09 19.45
CA GLU A 81 10.75 -10.74 20.40
C GLU A 81 10.85 -10.13 21.80
N ILE A 82 9.76 -10.24 22.55
CA ILE A 82 9.70 -9.85 23.96
C ILE A 82 10.56 -10.86 24.73
N LYS A 83 11.71 -10.43 25.26
CA LYS A 83 12.43 -11.23 26.26
C LYS A 83 11.59 -11.24 27.53
N ALA A 84 11.32 -12.43 28.07
CA ALA A 84 10.53 -12.58 29.29
C ALA A 84 11.03 -11.64 30.40
N GLY A 85 10.16 -10.76 30.91
CA GLY A 85 10.47 -9.77 31.95
C GLY A 85 10.77 -8.35 31.47
N SER A 86 10.97 -8.12 30.17
CA SER A 86 11.07 -6.77 29.60
C SER A 86 9.83 -6.48 28.77
N LEU A 87 9.02 -5.50 29.17
CA LEU A 87 8.07 -4.86 28.28
C LEU A 87 8.88 -4.17 27.19
N THR A 88 9.28 -4.87 26.13
CA THR A 88 9.97 -4.22 25.02
C THR A 88 8.96 -3.32 24.32
N GLN A 89 8.91 -2.06 24.75
CA GLN A 89 8.12 -1.00 24.14
C GLN A 89 8.61 -0.68 22.71
N GLU A 90 9.77 -1.21 22.33
CA GLU A 90 10.42 -1.01 21.02
C GLU A 90 9.83 -1.89 19.89
N ARG A 91 8.50 -2.03 19.81
CA ARG A 91 7.83 -2.73 18.73
C ARG A 91 6.59 -1.99 18.24
N LEU A 92 6.32 -2.13 16.94
CA LEU A 92 5.09 -1.66 16.34
C LEU A 92 3.97 -2.63 16.72
N ILE A 93 2.95 -2.10 17.38
CA ILE A 93 1.74 -2.82 17.76
C ILE A 93 0.67 -2.52 16.71
N VAL A 94 0.07 -3.58 16.18
CA VAL A 94 -0.99 -3.49 15.17
C VAL A 94 -2.15 -4.36 15.64
N SER A 95 -3.36 -3.82 15.67
CA SER A 95 -4.55 -4.54 16.17
C SER A 95 -5.83 -4.08 15.47
N PRO A 96 -6.75 -5.01 15.11
CA PRO A 96 -6.61 -6.46 15.23
C PRO A 96 -5.71 -7.05 14.12
N LEU A 97 -5.20 -8.27 14.31
CA LEU A 97 -4.35 -8.97 13.33
C LEU A 97 -5.13 -9.83 12.33
N ARG A 98 -6.45 -9.90 12.50
CA ARG A 98 -7.38 -10.69 11.68
C ARG A 98 -8.60 -9.83 11.42
N LEU A 99 -8.97 -9.71 10.16
CA LEU A 99 -10.12 -8.92 9.71
C LEU A 99 -11.11 -9.78 8.96
N ILE A 100 -12.40 -9.55 9.21
CA ILE A 100 -13.51 -10.16 8.47
C ILE A 100 -14.33 -9.01 7.90
N ILE A 101 -14.19 -8.77 6.61
CA ILE A 101 -14.70 -7.56 5.96
C ILE A 101 -15.79 -7.96 4.96
N PRO A 102 -17.07 -7.64 5.21
CA PRO A 102 -18.14 -7.96 4.27
C PRO A 102 -17.97 -7.18 2.95
N PRO A 103 -18.61 -7.61 1.84
CA PRO A 103 -18.60 -6.88 0.57
C PRO A 103 -18.98 -5.41 0.76
N SER A 104 -18.29 -4.51 0.07
CA SER A 104 -18.49 -3.05 0.17
C SER A 104 -18.32 -2.47 1.59
N GLY A 105 -17.76 -3.22 2.53
CA GLY A 105 -17.49 -2.80 3.90
C GLY A 105 -16.03 -2.38 4.12
N PHE A 106 -15.71 -1.99 5.36
CA PHE A 106 -14.33 -1.80 5.80
C PHE A 106 -14.17 -2.22 7.26
N GLN A 107 -12.94 -2.57 7.65
CA GLN A 107 -12.53 -2.68 9.05
C GLN A 107 -11.32 -1.77 9.30
N SER A 108 -11.16 -1.34 10.55
CA SER A 108 -10.08 -0.46 10.95
C SER A 108 -9.03 -1.22 11.74
N VAL A 109 -7.77 -0.93 11.44
CA VAL A 109 -6.60 -1.43 12.15
C VAL A 109 -5.91 -0.27 12.82
N ARG A 110 -5.71 -0.37 14.14
CA ARG A 110 -4.95 0.58 14.92
C ARG A 110 -3.48 0.19 14.94
N ILE A 111 -2.63 1.15 14.63
CA ILE A 111 -1.17 1.03 14.66
C ILE A 111 -0.69 1.93 15.79
N LEU A 112 0.14 1.41 16.69
CA LEU A 112 0.62 2.09 17.90
C LEU A 112 2.11 1.84 18.07
N TRP A 113 2.82 2.87 18.53
CA TRP A 113 4.22 2.78 18.93
C TRP A 113 4.40 3.26 20.37
N PRO A 114 4.70 2.38 21.34
CA PRO A 114 4.87 2.76 22.73
C PRO A 114 6.32 3.07 23.14
N GLY A 115 7.31 2.86 22.26
CA GLY A 115 8.72 2.95 22.60
C GLY A 115 9.36 4.32 22.31
N GLU A 116 10.64 4.43 22.63
CA GLU A 116 11.44 5.60 22.30
C GLU A 116 11.70 5.73 20.79
N ARG A 117 11.96 6.95 20.34
CA ARG A 117 12.19 7.31 18.93
C ARG A 117 13.54 7.98 18.74
N GLU A 118 14.61 7.28 19.10
CA GLU A 118 15.97 7.82 18.98
C GLU A 118 16.43 7.98 17.53
N LYS A 119 15.99 7.07 16.65
CA LYS A 119 16.31 7.05 15.22
C LYS A 119 15.07 6.71 14.41
N GLU A 120 15.11 7.07 13.13
CA GLU A 120 14.06 6.66 12.20
C GLU A 120 14.01 5.14 12.06
N ARG A 121 12.81 4.57 12.08
CA ARG A 121 12.57 3.13 11.88
C ARG A 121 11.50 2.91 10.83
N TYR A 122 11.53 1.75 10.21
CA TYR A 122 10.66 1.42 9.09
C TYR A 122 10.04 0.06 9.31
N PHE A 123 8.74 -0.06 9.06
CA PHE A 123 8.03 -1.31 9.22
C PHE A 123 7.17 -1.56 7.99
N ARG A 124 7.04 -2.83 7.59
CA ARG A 124 6.02 -3.25 6.63
C ARG A 124 4.84 -3.86 7.37
N VAL A 125 3.66 -3.31 7.16
CA VAL A 125 2.39 -3.90 7.60
C VAL A 125 1.70 -4.52 6.40
N ARG A 126 1.65 -5.85 6.35
CA ARG A 126 1.03 -6.62 5.25
C ARG A 126 -0.40 -6.96 5.59
N PHE A 127 -1.28 -6.79 4.61
CA PHE A 127 -2.69 -7.15 4.63
C PHE A 127 -2.89 -8.21 3.55
N THR A 128 -2.99 -9.46 3.96
CA THR A 128 -3.04 -10.60 3.04
C THR A 128 -4.43 -11.22 3.12
N PRO A 129 -5.26 -11.13 2.07
CA PRO A 129 -6.48 -11.93 2.00
C PRO A 129 -6.11 -13.41 1.96
N VAL A 130 -6.82 -14.22 2.75
CA VAL A 130 -6.60 -15.66 2.88
C VAL A 130 -7.93 -16.39 2.73
N LEU A 131 -7.85 -17.68 2.38
CA LEU A 131 -8.97 -18.58 2.56
C LEU A 131 -9.00 -19.02 4.04
N PRO A 132 -10.15 -19.00 4.71
CA PRO A 132 -10.24 -19.42 6.10
C PRO A 132 -9.99 -20.93 6.24
N GLU A 133 -9.40 -21.31 7.37
CA GLU A 133 -9.07 -22.68 7.77
C GLU A 133 -9.50 -22.92 9.22
N GLU A 134 -9.62 -24.20 9.61
CA GLU A 134 -9.94 -24.53 11.01
C GLU A 134 -8.82 -23.99 11.93
N ASN A 135 -9.21 -23.40 13.07
CA ASN A 135 -8.29 -22.86 14.08
C ASN A 135 -7.37 -21.72 13.60
N ASP A 136 -7.67 -21.05 12.49
CA ASP A 136 -6.89 -19.90 12.01
C ASP A 136 -7.15 -18.58 12.76
N GLY A 137 -8.14 -18.59 13.65
CA GLY A 137 -8.53 -17.48 14.51
C GLY A 137 -9.58 -16.53 13.92
N PHE A 138 -10.23 -16.86 12.80
CA PHE A 138 -11.42 -16.14 12.33
C PHE A 138 -12.73 -16.61 12.97
N GLY A 139 -12.70 -17.70 13.75
CA GLY A 139 -13.86 -18.15 14.55
C GLY A 139 -14.97 -18.84 13.74
N MET A 140 -14.66 -19.29 12.52
CA MET A 140 -15.60 -20.05 11.69
C MET A 140 -15.59 -21.53 12.06
N ASN A 141 -16.76 -22.17 11.96
CA ASN A 141 -16.86 -23.63 12.06
C ASN A 141 -16.57 -24.32 10.71
N LYS A 142 -16.49 -25.66 10.74
CA LYS A 142 -16.13 -26.47 9.57
C LYS A 142 -17.13 -26.33 8.41
N ASP A 143 -18.42 -26.26 8.71
CA ASP A 143 -19.47 -26.17 7.69
C ASP A 143 -19.43 -24.81 6.99
N GLU A 144 -19.25 -23.72 7.75
CA GLU A 144 -19.06 -22.37 7.21
C GLU A 144 -17.81 -22.26 6.33
N ILE A 145 -16.70 -22.87 6.76
CA ILE A 145 -15.45 -22.91 5.97
C ILE A 145 -15.67 -23.64 4.66
N ASN A 146 -16.30 -24.82 4.70
CA ASN A 146 -16.57 -25.63 3.51
C ASN A 146 -17.49 -24.90 2.53
N GLN A 147 -18.54 -24.26 3.05
CA GLN A 147 -19.45 -23.46 2.24
C GLN A 147 -18.74 -22.26 1.60
N TYR A 148 -17.92 -21.53 2.36
CA TYR A 148 -17.15 -20.41 1.83
C TYR A 148 -16.16 -20.87 0.75
N LYS A 149 -15.41 -21.95 1.02
CA LYS A 149 -14.46 -22.53 0.06
C LYS A 149 -15.16 -23.00 -1.21
N LYS A 150 -16.32 -23.65 -1.10
CA LYS A 150 -17.11 -24.06 -2.25
C LYS A 150 -17.51 -22.84 -3.10
N ASN A 151 -18.11 -21.82 -2.48
CA ASN A 151 -18.52 -20.60 -3.19
C ASN A 151 -17.34 -19.83 -3.80
N ALA A 152 -16.19 -19.82 -3.12
CA ALA A 152 -15.00 -19.15 -3.62
C ALA A 152 -14.28 -19.96 -4.72
N LEU A 153 -14.19 -21.29 -4.60
CA LEU A 153 -13.38 -22.17 -5.46
C LEU A 153 -14.15 -22.77 -6.64
N GLU A 154 -15.48 -22.62 -6.70
CA GLU A 154 -16.33 -23.14 -7.78
C GLU A 154 -15.99 -22.60 -9.19
N ALA A 155 -15.08 -21.63 -9.32
CA ALA A 155 -14.77 -20.95 -10.60
C ALA A 155 -13.30 -21.01 -11.08
N GLY A 156 -12.43 -21.84 -10.49
CA GLY A 156 -11.02 -21.93 -10.91
C GLY A 156 -10.06 -21.09 -10.05
N VAL A 157 -8.95 -20.63 -10.63
CA VAL A 157 -7.83 -19.99 -9.90
C VAL A 157 -8.29 -18.69 -9.20
N ASN A 158 -8.32 -18.70 -7.87
CA ASN A 158 -8.53 -17.50 -7.07
C ASN A 158 -7.22 -16.75 -6.87
N VAL A 159 -7.10 -15.57 -7.48
CA VAL A 159 -5.99 -14.65 -7.22
C VAL A 159 -6.41 -13.70 -6.10
N LEU A 160 -5.79 -13.86 -4.94
CA LEU A 160 -5.96 -12.97 -3.79
C LEU A 160 -4.79 -11.98 -3.73
N THR A 161 -5.08 -10.70 -3.93
CA THR A 161 -4.05 -9.65 -3.91
C THR A 161 -3.86 -9.12 -2.48
N GLY A 162 -2.66 -9.31 -1.94
CA GLY A 162 -2.23 -8.69 -0.69
C GLY A 162 -1.54 -7.34 -0.90
N TYR A 163 -1.56 -6.51 0.12
CA TYR A 163 -0.91 -5.18 0.12
C TYR A 163 0.05 -5.04 1.29
N GLY A 164 1.15 -4.32 1.11
CA GLY A 164 2.12 -4.04 2.17
C GLY A 164 2.35 -2.55 2.33
N SER A 165 1.76 -1.94 3.36
CA SER A 165 2.02 -0.54 3.70
C SER A 165 3.39 -0.41 4.37
N VAL A 166 4.12 0.65 4.04
CA VAL A 166 5.33 1.03 4.77
C VAL A 166 4.95 2.07 5.82
N VAL A 167 5.26 1.78 7.08
CA VAL A 167 5.12 2.70 8.21
C VAL A 167 6.50 3.27 8.52
N VAL A 168 6.64 4.58 8.43
CA VAL A 168 7.87 5.30 8.78
C VAL A 168 7.69 5.93 10.14
N MET A 169 8.54 5.53 11.07
CA MET A 169 8.59 6.04 12.44
C MET A 169 9.67 7.11 12.50
N GLN A 170 9.29 8.39 12.43
CA GLN A 170 10.25 9.48 12.53
C GLN A 170 10.92 9.49 13.91
N PRO A 171 12.18 9.97 14.00
CA PRO A 171 12.80 10.23 15.30
C PRO A 171 12.03 11.30 16.06
N LYS A 172 12.18 11.35 17.38
CA LYS A 172 11.53 12.34 18.25
C LYS A 172 11.84 13.78 17.85
N ASN A 173 13.06 14.03 17.36
CA ASN A 173 13.52 15.33 16.86
C ASN A 173 13.98 15.16 15.40
N PRO A 174 13.08 15.25 14.42
CA PRO A 174 13.44 15.16 13.01
C PRO A 174 14.19 16.41 12.57
N LEU A 175 15.37 16.20 12.01
CA LEU A 175 16.22 17.19 11.38
C LEU A 175 16.23 16.92 9.88
N PHE A 176 15.58 17.81 9.13
CA PHE A 176 15.58 17.78 7.67
C PHE A 176 16.76 18.63 7.16
N ASN A 177 17.55 18.06 6.27
CA ASN A 177 18.70 18.73 5.65
C ASN A 177 18.88 18.19 4.23
N THR A 178 18.09 18.73 3.31
CA THR A 178 18.20 18.39 1.89
C THR A 178 19.23 19.28 1.20
N VAL A 179 20.24 18.66 0.59
CA VAL A 179 21.24 19.35 -0.25
C VAL A 179 20.98 19.03 -1.70
N ILE A 180 20.69 20.07 -2.49
CA ILE A 180 20.46 19.94 -3.93
C ILE A 180 21.66 20.52 -4.68
N ASN A 181 22.24 19.72 -5.56
CA ASN A 181 23.28 20.15 -6.48
C ASN A 181 22.78 20.00 -7.91
N ASP A 182 22.61 21.13 -8.58
CA ASP A 182 22.18 21.19 -9.98
C ASP A 182 23.38 21.38 -10.91
N THR A 183 23.51 20.49 -11.89
CA THR A 183 24.54 20.53 -12.93
C THR A 183 23.90 20.55 -14.31
N SER A 184 24.72 20.73 -15.36
CA SER A 184 24.22 20.66 -16.73
C SER A 184 23.68 19.29 -17.15
N LYS A 185 24.06 18.21 -16.44
CA LYS A 185 23.69 16.82 -16.79
C LYS A 185 22.63 16.21 -15.88
N GLN A 186 22.57 16.64 -14.62
CA GLN A 186 21.72 16.00 -13.61
C GLN A 186 21.50 16.89 -12.40
N ILE A 187 20.45 16.59 -11.64
CA ILE A 187 20.17 17.15 -10.32
C ILE A 187 20.42 16.04 -9.30
N SER A 188 21.31 16.29 -8.34
CA SER A 188 21.59 15.40 -7.22
C SER A 188 20.91 15.93 -5.97
N ILE A 189 20.10 15.09 -5.32
CA ILE A 189 19.34 15.45 -4.12
C ILE A 189 19.77 14.51 -3.01
N ALA A 190 20.51 15.04 -2.03
CA ALA A 190 21.05 14.27 -0.91
C ALA A 190 20.31 14.60 0.39
N ASN A 191 19.82 13.58 1.09
CA ASN A 191 19.27 13.71 2.43
C ASN A 191 20.41 13.59 3.46
N LYS A 192 20.87 14.72 4.00
CA LYS A 192 21.87 14.80 5.09
C LYS A 192 21.21 14.92 6.47
N GLY A 193 19.90 14.80 6.54
CA GLY A 193 19.13 14.82 7.79
C GLY A 193 19.11 13.47 8.51
N ASN A 194 18.29 13.36 9.54
CA ASN A 194 18.02 12.11 10.27
C ASN A 194 16.59 11.59 10.07
N ALA A 195 15.80 12.25 9.22
CA ALA A 195 14.43 11.88 8.87
C ALA A 195 14.26 11.77 7.35
N THR A 196 13.35 10.92 6.92
CA THR A 196 13.09 10.63 5.51
C THR A 196 12.45 11.83 4.82
N ILE A 197 12.92 12.13 3.61
CA ILE A 197 12.31 13.13 2.72
C ILE A 197 11.64 12.43 1.55
N VAL A 198 10.62 13.08 0.99
CA VAL A 198 9.90 12.56 -0.19
C VAL A 198 10.00 13.56 -1.31
N LEU A 199 10.34 13.06 -2.50
CA LEU A 199 10.17 13.79 -3.75
C LEU A 199 8.87 13.32 -4.38
N ASP A 200 7.87 14.19 -4.40
CA ASP A 200 6.58 13.87 -4.98
C ASP A 200 6.38 14.60 -6.31
N ASN A 201 5.44 14.11 -7.12
CA ASN A 201 5.07 14.70 -8.41
C ASN A 201 6.28 14.94 -9.35
N ILE A 202 7.32 14.10 -9.29
CA ILE A 202 8.47 14.19 -10.19
C ILE A 202 7.95 14.00 -11.61
N ARG A 203 8.19 14.97 -12.48
CA ARG A 203 7.76 14.92 -13.89
C ARG A 203 8.76 15.64 -14.79
N TYR A 204 9.01 15.03 -15.95
CA TYR A 204 9.73 15.64 -17.05
C TYR A 204 8.71 16.20 -18.04
N CYS A 205 8.87 17.45 -18.46
CA CYS A 205 7.99 18.08 -19.43
C CYS A 205 8.82 18.74 -20.54
N GLU A 206 8.43 18.55 -21.80
CA GLU A 206 9.09 19.23 -22.93
C GLU A 206 8.91 20.76 -22.85
N ASN A 207 7.73 21.20 -22.43
CA ASN A 207 7.41 22.62 -22.19
C ASN A 207 6.93 22.82 -20.75
N ALA A 208 6.99 24.05 -20.23
CA ALA A 208 6.69 24.35 -18.83
C ALA A 208 5.31 23.86 -18.32
N LYS A 209 4.36 23.56 -19.21
CA LYS A 209 2.99 23.15 -18.85
C LYS A 209 2.35 22.08 -19.75
N SER A 210 3.06 21.55 -20.75
CA SER A 210 2.49 20.55 -21.68
C SER A 210 3.50 19.47 -22.04
N HIS A 211 3.00 18.31 -22.47
CA HIS A 211 3.80 17.13 -22.84
C HIS A 211 4.70 16.66 -21.68
N CYS A 212 4.06 16.30 -20.56
CA CYS A 212 4.73 15.78 -19.38
C CYS A 212 4.63 14.25 -19.29
N GLU A 213 5.70 13.63 -18.82
CA GLU A 213 5.71 12.22 -18.43
C GLU A 213 4.82 11.96 -17.21
N ASN A 214 4.52 10.68 -16.97
CA ASN A 214 3.81 10.24 -15.78
C ASN A 214 4.55 10.68 -14.52
N LYS A 215 3.78 11.15 -13.54
CA LYS A 215 4.32 11.54 -12.25
C LYS A 215 4.89 10.31 -11.53
N SER A 216 6.07 10.48 -10.95
CA SER A 216 6.64 9.51 -10.03
C SER A 216 6.88 10.13 -8.65
N ARG A 217 7.09 9.24 -7.68
CA ARG A 217 7.42 9.59 -6.30
C ARG A 217 8.67 8.81 -5.90
N GLU A 218 9.57 9.47 -5.20
CA GLU A 218 10.79 8.87 -4.65
C GLU A 218 10.88 9.14 -3.15
N ILE A 219 11.33 8.15 -2.38
CA ILE A 219 11.53 8.25 -0.93
C ILE A 219 13.03 8.18 -0.66
N ILE A 220 13.59 9.22 -0.05
CA ILE A 220 15.04 9.32 0.18
C ILE A 220 15.30 9.23 1.68
N LEU A 221 15.80 8.06 2.10
CA LEU A 221 16.16 7.80 3.50
C LEU A 221 17.36 8.67 3.95
N PRO A 222 17.55 8.86 5.26
CA PRO A 222 18.74 9.53 5.81
C PRO A 222 20.05 8.98 5.24
N GLY A 223 20.94 9.88 4.83
CA GLY A 223 22.25 9.55 4.25
C GLY A 223 22.20 9.05 2.80
N ARG A 224 21.03 9.03 2.15
CA ARG A 224 20.89 8.62 0.74
C ARG A 224 20.87 9.81 -0.21
N THR A 225 21.23 9.54 -1.45
CA THR A 225 21.21 10.50 -2.55
C THR A 225 20.42 9.92 -3.71
N PHE A 226 19.53 10.72 -4.27
CA PHE A 226 18.80 10.41 -5.50
C PHE A 226 19.28 11.31 -6.63
N ILE A 227 19.38 10.76 -7.83
CA ILE A 227 19.90 11.46 -9.02
C ILE A 227 18.80 11.51 -10.08
N LEU A 228 18.46 12.72 -10.49
CA LEU A 228 17.55 13.00 -11.61
C LEU A 228 18.38 13.37 -12.84
N PRO A 229 18.45 12.51 -13.88
CA PRO A 229 19.16 12.85 -15.11
C PRO A 229 18.40 13.93 -15.90
N LYS A 230 19.07 15.00 -16.32
CA LYS A 230 18.46 16.00 -17.21
C LYS A 230 18.40 15.45 -18.63
N LYS A 231 17.24 15.59 -19.27
CA LYS A 231 17.05 15.28 -20.70
C LYS A 231 17.15 16.58 -21.50
N GLN A 232 17.69 16.52 -22.72
CA GLN A 232 17.72 17.71 -23.59
C GLN A 232 16.30 18.24 -23.81
N ASN A 233 16.14 19.56 -23.69
CA ASN A 233 14.88 20.29 -23.87
C ASN A 233 13.75 19.94 -22.90
N ASN A 234 14.01 19.24 -21.78
CA ASN A 234 12.99 18.96 -20.78
C ASN A 234 13.20 19.78 -19.51
N LYS A 235 12.10 20.32 -18.98
CA LYS A 235 12.01 20.86 -17.62
C LYS A 235 11.62 19.77 -16.63
N ILE A 236 12.17 19.84 -15.43
CA ILE A 236 11.86 18.91 -14.34
C ILE A 236 11.08 19.68 -13.30
N ASN A 237 9.85 19.25 -13.01
CA ASN A 237 9.08 19.80 -11.89
C ASN A 237 8.94 18.70 -10.84
N LEU A 238 9.07 19.06 -9.57
CA LEU A 238 8.89 18.16 -8.45
C LEU A 238 8.46 18.93 -7.20
N THR A 239 7.98 18.21 -6.20
CA THR A 239 7.69 18.74 -4.87
C THR A 239 8.59 18.04 -3.86
N LEU A 240 9.48 18.80 -3.23
CA LEU A 240 10.23 18.31 -2.08
C LEU A 240 9.34 18.39 -0.83
N MET A 241 9.22 17.28 -0.10
CA MET A 241 8.50 17.20 1.16
C MET A 241 9.46 16.83 2.29
N GLU A 242 9.53 17.70 3.30
CA GLU A 242 10.32 17.58 4.51
C GLU A 242 9.37 17.65 5.71
N GLY A 243 8.92 16.48 6.20
CA GLY A 243 7.82 16.40 7.16
C GLY A 243 6.53 16.99 6.58
N ASP A 244 5.94 17.94 7.28
CA ASP A 244 4.72 18.64 6.86
C ASP A 244 5.00 19.84 5.94
N THR A 245 6.27 20.18 5.72
CA THR A 245 6.65 21.27 4.83
C THR A 245 6.84 20.76 3.41
N SER A 246 6.33 21.51 2.43
CA SER A 246 6.46 21.18 1.01
C SER A 246 6.97 22.37 0.20
N LYS A 247 7.87 22.11 -0.74
CA LYS A 247 8.43 23.12 -1.65
C LYS A 247 8.37 22.61 -3.09
N ALA A 248 7.65 23.34 -3.94
CA ALA A 248 7.69 23.12 -5.39
C ALA A 248 9.05 23.58 -5.93
N LEU A 249 9.65 22.76 -6.80
CA LEU A 249 10.94 23.03 -7.41
C LEU A 249 10.85 22.76 -8.92
N ASP A 250 11.37 23.70 -9.69
CA ASP A 250 11.38 23.66 -11.16
C ASP A 250 12.81 23.88 -11.65
N TYR A 251 13.29 22.98 -12.52
CA TYR A 251 14.63 22.98 -13.11
C TYR A 251 14.59 22.81 -14.63
#